data_AF-A0A3A8ZSU9-F1
#
_entry.id   AF-A0A3A8ZSU9-F1
#
_cell.length_a   1.000
_cell.length_b   1.000
_cell.length_c   1.000
_cell.angle_alpha   90.00
_cell.angle_beta   90.00
_cell.angle_gamma   90.00
#
_symmetry.space_group_name_H-M   'P 1'
#
loop_
_entity.id
_entity.type
_entity.pdbx_description
1 polymer ?
#
loop_
_entity_poly.entity_id
_entity_poly.type
_entity_poly.pdbx_seq_one_letter_code
_entity_poly.pdbx_strand_id
1 'polypeptide(L)'
;MISCPPLFLPPVLMPEAVVPAYIEKGRLFPTKADDFIVTASDKGKLIIKPSHKSMSRITKKISGVIKDNRAATQETLIRRLNEVIVGWADYHHSTCAKRSFSTIDHRIWEMLWRWSKRRHPNKSKSWIVRRYWKTHKGRKWTFMSDKNILFLMMDMPIVRKGQMALDKNPFLDPGYFEQRAKKHRLNRKKAICSNRAAQIGYYAL
;
A
#
# COMPACT_ATOMS: atom_id res chain seq x y z
N MET A 1 9.43 -63.46 8.17
CA MET A 1 8.18 -62.78 7.74
C MET A 1 7.95 -61.63 8.72
N ILE A 2 8.31 -60.42 8.33
CA ILE A 2 8.12 -59.22 9.16
C ILE A 2 7.02 -58.43 8.46
N SER A 3 5.83 -58.42 9.06
CA SER A 3 4.66 -57.70 8.56
C SER A 3 4.85 -56.20 8.77
N CYS A 4 5.01 -55.45 7.68
CA CYS A 4 4.87 -53.99 7.70
C CYS A 4 3.45 -53.61 8.11
N PRO A 5 3.24 -52.71 9.09
CA PRO A 5 1.94 -52.11 9.32
C PRO A 5 1.61 -51.13 8.18
N PRO A 6 0.33 -50.99 7.79
CA PRO A 6 -0.06 -50.09 6.72
C PRO A 6 0.18 -48.64 7.15
N LEU A 7 0.93 -47.90 6.32
CA LEU A 7 1.06 -46.46 6.37
C LEU A 7 -0.35 -45.85 6.26
N PHE A 8 -0.94 -45.47 7.39
CA PHE A 8 -2.04 -44.52 7.44
C PHE A 8 -1.52 -43.19 6.90
N LEU A 9 -1.69 -42.96 5.60
CA LEU A 9 -1.63 -41.63 5.01
C LEU A 9 -2.65 -40.75 5.74
N PRO A 10 -2.25 -39.67 6.44
CA PRO A 10 -3.22 -38.72 6.93
C PRO A 10 -3.95 -38.07 5.74
N PRO A 11 -5.24 -37.75 5.90
CA PRO A 11 -6.06 -37.21 4.82
C PRO A 11 -5.45 -35.93 4.27
N VAL A 12 -5.43 -35.86 2.95
CA VAL A 12 -5.09 -34.68 2.14
C VAL A 12 -5.97 -33.51 2.59
N LEU A 13 -5.48 -32.71 3.54
CA LEU A 13 -5.92 -31.34 3.72
C LEU A 13 -5.24 -30.52 2.62
N MET A 14 -5.85 -30.50 1.44
CA MET A 14 -5.68 -29.39 0.51
C MET A 14 -6.04 -28.11 1.28
N PRO A 15 -5.13 -27.14 1.46
CA PRO A 15 -5.57 -25.84 1.90
C PRO A 15 -6.23 -25.16 0.71
N GLU A 16 -7.56 -25.27 0.66
CA GLU A 16 -8.38 -24.23 0.04
C GLU A 16 -7.86 -22.86 0.53
N ALA A 17 -7.66 -21.93 -0.41
CA ALA A 17 -7.27 -20.55 -0.15
C ALA A 17 -5.87 -20.30 0.44
N VAL A 18 -4.80 -20.50 -0.35
CA VAL A 18 -3.55 -19.75 -0.15
C VAL A 18 -3.74 -18.32 -0.67
N VAL A 19 -4.50 -17.51 0.08
CA VAL A 19 -4.37 -16.06 0.02
C VAL A 19 -3.35 -15.69 1.09
N PRO A 20 -2.12 -15.27 0.75
CA PRO A 20 -1.10 -15.07 1.77
C PRO A 20 -1.44 -13.82 2.59
N ALA A 21 -2.05 -14.04 3.77
CA ALA A 21 -2.09 -13.08 4.85
C ALA A 21 -0.63 -12.78 5.24
N TYR A 22 -0.21 -11.53 5.07
CA TYR A 22 1.13 -11.10 5.44
C TYR A 22 1.09 -10.58 6.89
N ILE A 23 1.80 -11.24 7.81
CA ILE A 23 2.03 -10.73 9.17
C ILE A 23 3.35 -9.97 9.16
N GLU A 24 3.29 -8.65 9.34
CA GLU A 24 4.45 -7.82 9.64
C GLU A 24 4.18 -7.07 10.95
N LYS A 25 5.01 -7.32 11.98
CA LYS A 25 4.94 -6.68 13.31
C LYS A 25 3.57 -6.76 14.00
N GLY A 26 2.96 -7.95 14.04
CA GLY A 26 1.74 -8.21 14.81
C GLY A 26 0.47 -7.50 14.31
N ARG A 27 0.48 -6.92 13.10
CA ARG A 27 -0.73 -6.38 12.46
C ARG A 27 -1.32 -7.39 11.48
N LEU A 28 -2.53 -7.87 11.77
CA LEU A 28 -3.33 -8.66 10.84
C LEU A 28 -3.78 -7.77 9.66
N PHE A 29 -3.26 -8.05 8.47
CA PHE A 29 -3.84 -7.52 7.23
C PHE A 29 -4.71 -8.62 6.61
N PRO A 30 -6.05 -8.54 6.75
CA PRO A 30 -6.91 -9.59 6.26
C PRO A 30 -6.95 -9.52 4.74
N THR A 31 -6.44 -10.54 4.06
CA THR A 31 -6.68 -10.76 2.64
C THR A 31 -8.13 -11.24 2.48
N LYS A 32 -9.07 -10.30 2.44
CA LYS A 32 -10.48 -10.62 2.17
C LYS A 32 -10.63 -10.74 0.66
N ALA A 33 -11.31 -11.79 0.18
CA ALA A 33 -11.62 -12.03 -1.23
C ALA A 33 -12.18 -10.77 -1.95
N ASP A 34 -12.82 -9.89 -1.18
CA ASP A 34 -13.38 -8.61 -1.57
C ASP A 34 -12.37 -7.52 -1.96
N ASP A 35 -11.05 -7.75 -1.94
CA ASP A 35 -10.04 -6.68 -2.05
C ASP A 35 -9.62 -6.32 -3.47
N PHE A 36 -9.92 -7.19 -4.43
CA PHE A 36 -9.59 -7.00 -5.84
C PHE A 36 -10.84 -7.17 -6.72
N ILE A 37 -10.87 -6.44 -7.83
CA ILE A 37 -11.82 -6.64 -8.92
C ILE A 37 -11.02 -7.00 -10.16
N VAL A 38 -11.46 -8.07 -10.83
CA VAL A 38 -10.87 -8.58 -12.06
C VAL A 38 -11.78 -8.17 -13.21
N THR A 39 -11.24 -7.40 -14.16
CA THR A 39 -11.98 -6.94 -15.35
C THR A 39 -11.22 -7.30 -16.62
N ALA A 40 -11.91 -7.68 -17.69
CA ALA A 40 -11.31 -7.81 -19.01
C ALA A 40 -11.22 -6.43 -19.68
N SER A 41 -10.09 -6.16 -20.34
CA SER A 41 -9.94 -5.03 -21.26
C SER A 41 -10.50 -5.40 -22.62
N ASP A 42 -10.93 -4.40 -23.38
CA ASP A 42 -11.38 -4.52 -24.78
C ASP A 42 -10.36 -5.24 -25.69
N LYS A 43 -9.07 -5.25 -25.30
CA LYS A 43 -7.98 -5.94 -26.00
C LYS A 43 -7.68 -7.36 -25.45
N GLY A 44 -8.61 -7.98 -24.72
CA GLY A 44 -8.45 -9.31 -24.13
C GLY A 44 -7.49 -9.39 -22.94
N LYS A 45 -7.07 -8.25 -22.36
CA LYS A 45 -6.11 -8.21 -21.24
C LYS A 45 -6.83 -8.26 -19.89
N LEU A 46 -6.35 -9.12 -18.99
CA LEU A 46 -6.83 -9.15 -17.61
C LEU A 46 -6.31 -7.95 -16.81
N ILE A 47 -7.23 -7.17 -16.24
CA ILE A 47 -6.91 -6.03 -15.40
C ILE A 47 -7.40 -6.30 -13.98
N ILE A 48 -6.44 -6.41 -13.05
CA ILE A 48 -6.69 -6.55 -11.62
C ILE A 48 -6.56 -5.18 -10.96
N LYS A 49 -7.63 -4.70 -10.34
CA LYS A 49 -7.69 -3.40 -9.64
C LYS A 49 -8.08 -3.59 -8.18
N PRO A 50 -7.71 -2.67 -7.27
CA PRO A 50 -8.30 -2.62 -5.94
C PRO A 50 -9.82 -2.44 -6.02
N SER A 51 -10.56 -3.14 -5.17
CA SER A 51 -12.02 -3.03 -5.14
C SER A 51 -12.51 -1.72 -4.53
N HIS A 52 -13.73 -1.33 -4.89
CA HIS A 52 -14.40 -0.17 -4.26
C HIS A 52 -14.59 -0.36 -2.75
N LYS A 53 -14.86 -1.59 -2.30
CA LYS A 53 -14.96 -1.93 -0.87
C LYS A 53 -13.63 -1.70 -0.17
N SER A 54 -12.52 -2.19 -0.72
CA SER A 54 -11.17 -1.97 -0.18
C SER A 54 -10.83 -0.47 -0.11
N MET A 55 -11.07 0.27 -1.19
CA MET A 55 -10.88 1.72 -1.22
C MET A 55 -11.72 2.46 -0.16
N SER A 56 -12.96 2.03 0.06
CA SER A 56 -13.84 2.60 1.10
C SER A 56 -13.31 2.30 2.51
N ARG A 57 -12.84 1.07 2.77
CA ARG A 57 -12.26 0.67 4.06
C ARG A 57 -11.03 1.50 4.42
N ILE A 58 -10.09 1.67 3.47
CA ILE A 58 -8.89 2.48 3.73
C ILE A 58 -9.25 3.96 3.91
N THR A 59 -10.18 4.49 3.12
CA THR A 59 -10.68 5.87 3.27
C THR A 59 -11.30 6.09 4.66
N LYS A 60 -12.13 5.15 5.13
CA LYS A 60 -12.72 5.20 6.49
C LYS A 60 -11.65 5.14 7.57
N LYS A 61 -10.66 4.26 7.42
CA LYS A 61 -9.54 4.14 8.36
C LYS A 61 -8.75 5.45 8.46
N ILE A 62 -8.42 6.06 7.32
CA ILE A 62 -7.73 7.36 7.29
C ILE A 62 -8.60 8.45 7.93
N SER A 63 -9.90 8.48 7.64
CA SER A 63 -10.82 9.42 8.26
C SER A 63 -10.85 9.27 9.78
N GLY A 64 -10.84 8.03 10.30
CA GLY A 64 -10.71 7.72 11.72
C GLY A 64 -9.44 8.33 12.31
N VAL A 65 -8.28 8.04 11.71
CA VAL A 65 -6.99 8.60 12.16
C VAL A 65 -7.01 10.13 12.24
N ILE A 66 -7.58 10.82 11.24
CA ILE A 66 -7.68 12.29 11.24
C ILE A 66 -8.65 12.78 12.33
N LYS A 67 -9.76 12.06 12.56
CA LYS A 67 -10.76 12.39 13.58
C LYS A 67 -10.22 12.17 15.00
N ASP A 68 -9.38 11.18 15.22
CA ASP A 68 -8.76 10.91 16.52
C ASP A 68 -7.66 11.94 16.81
N ASN A 69 -6.99 12.41 15.76
CA ASN A 69 -5.90 13.38 15.84
C ASN A 69 -6.35 14.82 15.56
N ARG A 70 -7.56 15.21 16.00
CA ARG A 70 -8.08 16.58 15.81
C ARG A 70 -7.19 17.66 16.44
N ALA A 71 -6.75 17.46 17.67
CA ALA A 71 -5.92 18.42 18.40
C ALA A 71 -4.41 18.18 18.23
N ALA A 72 -4.02 17.03 17.68
CA ALA A 72 -2.62 16.62 17.57
C ALA A 72 -1.77 17.58 16.71
N THR A 73 -0.46 17.55 16.92
CA THR A 73 0.49 18.30 16.09
C THR A 73 0.50 17.75 14.66
N GLN A 74 0.90 18.60 13.72
CA GLN A 74 1.03 18.22 12.31
C GLN A 74 2.00 17.03 12.13
N GLU A 75 3.11 17.01 12.89
CA GLU A 75 4.12 15.94 12.86
C GLU A 75 3.52 14.58 13.20
N THR A 76 2.76 14.50 14.31
CA THR A 76 2.12 13.27 14.78
C THR A 76 1.06 12.79 13.79
N LEU A 77 0.27 13.71 13.25
CA LEU A 77 -0.75 13.38 12.24
C LEU A 77 -0.10 12.78 10.99
N ILE A 78 0.95 13.41 10.45
CA ILE A 78 1.66 12.91 9.26
C ILE A 78 2.21 11.51 9.50
N ARG A 79 2.85 11.27 10.66
CA ARG A 79 3.41 9.96 11.00
C ARG A 79 2.34 8.86 11.00
N ARG A 80 1.22 9.09 11.69
CA ARG A 80 0.11 8.13 11.77
C ARG A 80 -0.53 7.87 10.40
N LEU A 81 -0.66 8.91 9.57
CA LEU A 81 -1.16 8.76 8.20
C LEU A 81 -0.20 7.93 7.35
N ASN A 82 1.10 8.23 7.38
CA ASN A 82 2.11 7.51 6.61
C ASN A 82 2.11 6.02 6.93
N GLU A 83 2.01 5.63 8.21
CA GLU A 83 1.93 4.22 8.63
C GLU A 83 0.78 3.45 7.95
N VAL A 84 -0.35 4.11 7.72
CA VAL A 84 -1.54 3.50 7.10
C VAL A 84 -1.45 3.54 5.57
N ILE A 85 -1.05 4.68 5.02
CA ILE A 85 -0.98 4.93 3.58
C ILE A 85 0.09 4.06 2.93
N VAL A 86 1.29 4.02 3.53
CA VAL A 86 2.42 3.21 3.01
C VAL A 86 2.05 1.74 3.01
N GLY A 87 1.48 1.22 4.10
CA GLY A 87 1.09 -0.19 4.18
C GLY A 87 0.05 -0.58 3.12
N TRP A 88 -0.94 0.27 2.86
CA TRP A 88 -1.95 -0.03 1.85
C TRP A 88 -1.41 0.12 0.41
N ALA A 89 -0.56 1.11 0.15
CA ALA A 89 0.12 1.27 -1.12
C ALA A 89 1.08 0.10 -1.42
N ASP A 90 1.81 -0.38 -0.41
CA ASP A 90 2.68 -1.55 -0.51
C ASP A 90 1.88 -2.82 -0.76
N TYR A 91 0.72 -3.00 -0.12
CA TYR A 91 -0.13 -4.16 -0.39
C TYR A 91 -0.64 -4.20 -1.85
N HIS A 92 -1.07 -3.05 -2.40
CA HIS A 92 -1.65 -2.99 -3.75
C HIS A 92 -0.65 -2.67 -4.88
N HIS A 93 0.66 -2.53 -4.59
CA HIS A 93 1.67 -2.11 -5.58
C HIS A 93 1.78 -3.04 -6.80
N SER A 94 1.43 -4.32 -6.66
CA SER A 94 1.51 -5.28 -7.76
C SER A 94 0.30 -5.24 -8.72
N THR A 95 -0.75 -4.51 -8.35
CA THR A 95 -1.99 -4.41 -9.12
C THR A 95 -2.09 -3.10 -9.90
N CYS A 96 -3.07 -2.98 -10.79
CA CYS A 96 -3.32 -1.76 -11.55
C CYS A 96 -4.00 -0.69 -10.67
N ALA A 97 -3.26 -0.17 -9.67
CA ALA A 97 -3.79 0.65 -8.60
C ALA A 97 -3.57 2.18 -8.75
N LYS A 98 -2.86 2.66 -9.79
CA LYS A 98 -2.54 4.11 -9.93
C LYS A 98 -3.78 5.01 -9.85
N ARG A 99 -4.86 4.65 -10.55
CA ARG A 99 -6.11 5.44 -10.52
C ARG A 99 -6.71 5.47 -9.12
N SER A 100 -6.74 4.31 -8.45
CA SER A 100 -7.22 4.19 -7.07
C SER A 100 -6.37 5.00 -6.09
N PHE A 101 -5.05 5.00 -6.26
CA PHE A 101 -4.10 5.79 -5.48
C PHE A 101 -4.39 7.29 -5.62
N SER A 102 -4.53 7.79 -6.85
CA SER A 102 -4.88 9.19 -7.09
C SER A 102 -6.23 9.59 -6.47
N THR A 103 -7.26 8.73 -6.57
CA THR A 103 -8.56 9.00 -5.94
C THR A 103 -8.46 9.09 -4.42
N ILE A 104 -7.67 8.22 -3.79
CA ILE A 104 -7.47 8.24 -2.34
C ILE A 104 -6.64 9.45 -1.91
N ASP A 105 -5.54 9.76 -2.61
CA ASP A 105 -4.72 10.94 -2.33
C ASP A 105 -5.54 12.23 -2.38
N HIS A 106 -6.45 12.37 -3.35
CA HIS A 106 -7.38 13.50 -3.42
C HIS A 106 -8.29 13.58 -2.19
N ARG A 107 -8.90 12.46 -1.78
CA ARG A 107 -9.76 12.41 -0.58
C ARG A 107 -8.98 12.74 0.68
N ILE A 108 -7.75 12.26 0.81
CA ILE A 108 -6.86 12.60 1.92
C ILE A 108 -6.63 14.11 1.96
N TRP A 109 -6.34 14.72 0.81
CA TRP A 109 -6.17 16.17 0.72
C TRP A 109 -7.40 16.94 1.19
N GLU A 110 -8.61 16.54 0.79
CA GLU A 110 -9.87 17.16 1.25
C GLU A 110 -10.05 17.04 2.77
N MET A 111 -9.76 15.86 3.33
CA MET A 111 -9.87 15.62 4.77
C MET A 111 -8.85 16.47 5.55
N LEU A 112 -7.62 16.57 5.06
CA LEU A 112 -6.57 17.42 5.64
C LEU A 112 -6.91 18.90 5.53
N TRP A 113 -7.50 19.33 4.41
CA TRP A 113 -7.99 20.69 4.24
C TRP A 113 -9.02 21.06 5.31
N ARG A 114 -10.00 20.19 5.54
CA ARG A 114 -11.00 20.36 6.60
C ARG A 114 -10.38 20.38 7.99
N TRP A 115 -9.42 19.49 8.26
CA TRP A 115 -8.70 19.44 9.52
C TRP A 115 -7.94 20.75 9.79
N SER A 116 -7.21 21.26 8.79
CA SER A 116 -6.42 22.49 8.89
C SER A 116 -7.29 23.74 9.09
N LYS A 117 -8.42 23.84 8.36
CA LYS A 117 -9.39 24.93 8.54
C LYS A 117 -9.99 24.96 9.94
N ARG A 118 -10.38 23.80 10.47
CA ARG A 118 -10.99 23.71 11.81
C ARG A 118 -10.05 24.20 12.91
N ARG A 119 -8.73 24.00 12.76
CA ARG A 119 -7.74 24.47 13.75
C ARG A 119 -7.57 25.98 13.78
N HIS A 120 -7.93 26.67 12.69
CA HIS A 120 -7.66 28.09 12.54
C HIS A 120 -8.89 28.82 11.99
N PRO A 121 -9.99 28.89 12.76
CA PRO A 121 -11.23 29.51 12.30
C PRO A 121 -11.04 31.00 11.93
N ASN A 122 -10.16 31.70 12.65
CA ASN A 122 -9.93 33.14 12.48
C ASN A 122 -8.80 33.48 11.48
N LYS A 123 -8.23 32.49 10.78
CA LYS A 123 -7.14 32.71 9.82
C LYS A 123 -7.64 32.54 8.40
N SER A 124 -7.06 33.34 7.49
CA SER A 124 -7.39 33.27 6.07
C SER A 124 -6.94 31.95 5.44
N LYS A 125 -7.60 31.56 4.34
CA LYS A 125 -7.25 30.37 3.57
C LYS A 125 -5.79 30.41 3.09
N SER A 126 -5.31 31.58 2.67
CA SER A 126 -3.90 31.78 2.25
C SER A 126 -2.91 31.50 3.38
N TRP A 127 -3.24 31.92 4.62
CA TRP A 127 -2.40 31.61 5.78
C TRP A 127 -2.34 30.11 6.04
N ILE A 128 -3.49 29.41 5.95
CA ILE A 128 -3.57 27.95 6.11
C ILE A 128 -2.69 27.22 5.09
N VAL A 129 -2.77 27.62 3.81
CA VAL A 129 -1.93 27.05 2.75
C VAL A 129 -0.46 27.23 3.09
N ARG A 130 -0.01 28.46 3.36
CA ARG A 130 1.40 28.74 3.71
C ARG A 130 1.88 27.99 4.95
N ARG A 131 1.00 27.76 5.93
CA ARG A 131 1.36 27.10 7.19
C ARG A 131 1.57 25.59 7.07
N TYR A 132 0.77 24.90 6.25
CA TYR A 132 0.73 23.44 6.20
C TYR A 132 1.15 22.83 4.86
N TRP A 133 0.91 23.54 3.75
CA TRP A 133 1.27 23.12 2.40
C TRP A 133 2.48 23.92 1.94
N LYS A 134 3.63 23.24 1.87
CA LYS A 134 4.88 23.85 1.44
C LYS A 134 5.29 23.28 0.08
N THR A 135 6.21 23.98 -0.58
CA THR A 135 6.91 23.46 -1.75
C THR A 135 8.11 22.69 -1.25
N HIS A 136 8.20 21.40 -1.59
CA HIS A 136 9.36 20.59 -1.26
C HIS A 136 10.03 20.15 -2.57
N LYS A 137 11.30 20.50 -2.76
CA LYS A 137 12.14 20.04 -3.89
C LYS A 137 11.39 20.00 -5.25
N GLY A 138 10.71 21.10 -5.58
CA GLY A 138 9.96 21.29 -6.82
C GLY A 138 8.48 20.88 -6.82
N ARG A 139 8.00 20.09 -5.84
CA ARG A 139 6.57 19.74 -5.73
C ARG A 139 5.85 20.74 -4.84
N LYS A 140 4.89 21.46 -5.42
CA LYS A 140 3.96 22.34 -4.69
C LYS A 140 2.88 21.50 -3.99
N TRP A 141 2.17 22.12 -3.04
CA TRP A 141 1.04 21.50 -2.34
C TRP A 141 1.39 20.22 -1.56
N THR A 142 2.61 20.16 -1.03
CA THR A 142 3.03 19.04 -0.19
C THR A 142 2.64 19.32 1.26
N PHE A 143 1.81 18.46 1.84
CA PHE A 143 1.48 18.56 3.27
C PHE A 143 2.68 18.09 4.09
N MET A 144 3.41 19.03 4.68
CA MET A 144 4.65 18.75 5.38
C MET A 144 4.86 19.63 6.60
N SER A 145 5.47 19.03 7.60
CA SER A 145 6.10 19.71 8.72
C SER A 145 7.61 19.81 8.47
N ASP A 146 8.36 20.33 9.42
CA ASP A 146 9.81 20.50 9.27
C ASP A 146 10.53 19.14 9.33
N LYS A 147 9.95 18.18 10.06
CA LYS A 147 10.49 16.81 10.20
C LYS A 147 9.87 15.80 9.25
N ASN A 148 8.56 15.90 9.00
CA ASN A 148 7.80 14.83 8.34
C ASN A 148 7.07 15.35 7.09
N ILE A 149 7.06 14.52 6.05
CA ILE A 149 6.34 14.76 4.79
C ILE A 149 5.25 13.68 4.62
N LEU A 150 4.07 14.08 4.18
CA LEU A 150 3.01 13.12 3.87
C LEU A 150 3.37 12.32 2.61
N PHE A 151 3.33 11.00 2.74
CA PHE A 151 3.50 10.09 1.62
C PHE A 151 2.28 10.13 0.69
N LEU A 152 2.51 10.30 -0.61
CA LEU A 152 1.47 10.22 -1.64
C LEU A 152 1.48 8.84 -2.28
N MET A 153 0.33 8.15 -2.26
CA MET A 153 0.23 6.80 -2.82
C MET A 153 0.58 6.77 -4.30
N MET A 154 0.30 7.86 -5.02
CA MET A 154 0.65 8.01 -6.42
C MET A 154 2.15 7.88 -6.68
N ASP A 155 3.00 8.13 -5.68
CA ASP A 155 4.44 7.98 -5.84
C ASP A 155 4.90 6.51 -5.74
N MET A 156 4.07 5.57 -5.26
CA MET A 156 4.43 4.15 -5.19
C MET A 156 4.58 3.53 -6.60
N PRO A 157 5.74 3.02 -7.02
CA PRO A 157 5.88 2.37 -8.33
C PRO A 157 5.06 1.07 -8.40
N ILE A 158 4.45 0.82 -9.55
CA ILE A 158 3.75 -0.45 -9.79
C ILE A 158 4.76 -1.45 -10.31
N VAL A 159 4.94 -2.55 -9.58
CA VAL A 159 5.85 -3.64 -9.95
C VAL A 159 5.07 -4.93 -10.00
N ARG A 160 4.85 -5.43 -11.22
CA ARG A 160 4.07 -6.65 -11.44
C ARG A 160 4.90 -7.87 -11.06
N LYS A 161 4.25 -8.80 -10.37
CA LYS A 161 4.78 -10.16 -10.19
C LYS A 161 4.55 -10.92 -11.50
N GLY A 162 5.58 -11.59 -12.01
CA GLY A 162 5.44 -12.44 -13.21
C GLY A 162 4.54 -13.65 -12.94
N GLN A 163 4.24 -14.44 -13.98
CA GLN A 163 3.61 -15.75 -13.78
C GLN A 163 4.58 -16.70 -13.05
N MET A 164 4.05 -17.62 -12.25
CA MET A 164 4.84 -18.68 -11.62
C MET A 164 5.03 -19.83 -12.60
N ALA A 165 6.17 -20.51 -12.52
CA ALA A 165 6.40 -21.75 -13.24
C ALA A 165 5.51 -22.83 -12.62
N LEU A 166 4.67 -23.47 -13.43
CA LEU A 166 3.66 -24.42 -12.96
C LEU A 166 4.27 -25.77 -12.55
N ASP A 167 5.46 -26.09 -13.04
CA ASP A 167 6.23 -27.30 -12.76
C ASP A 167 7.01 -27.24 -11.44
N LYS A 168 7.09 -26.07 -10.78
CA LYS A 168 7.92 -25.86 -9.59
C LYS A 168 7.11 -25.98 -8.30
N ASN A 169 7.59 -26.81 -7.37
CA ASN A 169 6.94 -27.00 -6.08
C ASN A 169 7.70 -26.24 -4.97
N PRO A 170 7.02 -25.44 -4.12
CA PRO A 170 7.65 -24.71 -3.02
C PRO A 170 8.51 -25.55 -2.07
N PHE A 171 8.16 -26.82 -1.86
CA PHE A 171 8.86 -27.70 -0.91
C PHE A 171 10.04 -28.45 -1.54
N LEU A 172 9.95 -28.76 -2.84
CA LEU A 172 10.99 -29.52 -3.57
C LEU A 172 11.99 -28.59 -4.26
N ASP A 173 11.56 -27.40 -4.69
CA ASP A 173 12.34 -26.45 -5.48
C ASP A 173 12.55 -25.09 -4.77
N PRO A 174 13.02 -25.03 -3.51
CA PRO A 174 13.11 -23.77 -2.76
C PRO A 174 14.00 -22.72 -3.48
N GLY A 175 15.05 -23.16 -4.16
CA GLY A 175 15.97 -22.29 -4.90
C GLY A 175 15.29 -21.44 -5.99
N TYR A 176 14.27 -21.96 -6.66
CA TYR A 176 13.49 -21.20 -7.65
C TYR A 176 12.75 -20.02 -6.98
N PHE A 177 12.06 -20.29 -5.88
CA PHE A 177 11.26 -19.28 -5.17
C PHE A 177 12.14 -18.21 -4.52
N GLU A 178 13.31 -18.59 -4.00
CA GLU A 178 14.29 -17.65 -3.48
C GLU A 178 14.83 -16.71 -4.56
N GLN A 179 15.30 -17.25 -5.68
CA GLN A 179 15.83 -16.44 -6.79
C GLN A 179 14.76 -15.49 -7.33
N ARG A 180 13.52 -15.99 -7.46
CA ARG A 180 12.37 -15.20 -7.87
C ARG A 180 12.08 -14.07 -6.88
N ALA A 181 12.11 -14.34 -5.57
CA ALA A 181 11.93 -13.33 -4.54
C ALA A 181 13.05 -12.28 -4.57
N LYS A 182 14.31 -12.71 -4.71
CA LYS A 182 15.49 -11.83 -4.86
C LYS A 182 15.34 -10.92 -6.09
N LYS A 183 14.98 -11.48 -7.25
CA LYS A 183 14.73 -10.73 -8.49
C LYS A 183 13.61 -9.71 -8.32
N HIS A 184 12.49 -10.11 -7.69
CA HIS A 184 11.38 -9.20 -7.43
C HIS A 184 11.79 -8.05 -6.50
N ARG A 185 12.51 -8.33 -5.41
CA ARG A 185 13.05 -7.30 -4.50
C ARG A 185 13.97 -6.33 -5.24
N LEU A 186 14.86 -6.83 -6.10
CA LEU A 186 15.73 -6.00 -6.91
C LEU A 186 14.95 -5.11 -7.87
N ASN A 187 13.96 -5.66 -8.59
CA ASN A 187 13.11 -4.90 -9.50
C ASN A 187 12.32 -3.81 -8.76
N ARG A 188 11.82 -4.11 -7.56
CA ARG A 188 11.19 -3.11 -6.68
C ARG A 188 12.16 -2.01 -6.29
N LYS A 189 13.35 -2.36 -5.82
CA LYS A 189 14.37 -1.38 -5.43
C LYS A 189 14.73 -0.48 -6.62
N LYS A 190 14.94 -1.06 -7.80
CA LYS A 190 15.19 -0.31 -9.05
C LYS A 190 14.03 0.63 -9.39
N ALA A 191 12.79 0.15 -9.34
CA ALA A 191 11.61 0.96 -9.65
C ALA A 191 11.33 2.07 -8.63
N ILE A 192 11.68 1.85 -7.36
CA ILE A 192 11.65 2.89 -6.34
C ILE A 192 12.73 3.91 -6.65
N CYS A 193 14.00 3.51 -6.78
CA CYS A 193 15.12 4.42 -7.04
C CYS A 193 15.00 5.20 -8.37
N SER A 194 14.35 4.64 -9.39
CA SER A 194 14.10 5.34 -10.66
C SER A 194 12.92 6.31 -10.61
N ASN A 195 12.07 6.21 -9.59
CA ASN A 195 10.91 7.08 -9.46
C ASN A 195 11.35 8.50 -9.07
N ARG A 196 10.83 9.50 -9.77
CA ARG A 196 11.12 10.92 -9.51
C ARG A 196 10.91 11.31 -8.05
N ALA A 197 9.88 10.77 -7.38
CA ALA A 197 9.66 11.02 -5.95
C ALA A 197 10.80 10.46 -5.07
N ALA A 198 11.37 9.31 -5.40
CA ALA A 198 12.50 8.75 -4.68
C ALA A 198 13.82 9.44 -5.00
N GLN A 199 14.04 9.83 -6.26
CA GLN A 199 15.19 10.63 -6.66
C GLN A 199 15.22 11.99 -5.97
N ILE A 200 14.04 12.56 -5.72
CA ILE A 200 13.89 13.80 -4.95
C ILE A 200 14.05 13.53 -3.44
N GLY A 201 14.04 12.28 -2.97
CA GLY A 201 14.23 11.94 -1.55
C GLY A 201 12.98 12.16 -0.69
N TYR A 202 11.78 11.98 -1.26
CA TYR A 202 10.51 12.04 -0.51
C TYR A 202 10.32 10.89 0.48
N TYR A 203 11.06 9.80 0.29
CA TYR A 203 11.02 8.61 1.14
C TYR A 203 12.11 8.62 2.22
N ALA A 204 13.03 9.59 2.19
CA ALA A 204 14.03 9.78 3.21
C ALA A 204 13.42 10.66 4.32
N LEU A 205 12.72 9.99 5.24
CA LEU A 205 12.38 10.50 6.57
C LEU A 205 13.24 9.75 7.58
#